data_AF-A0A7X3I484-F1
#
_entry.id   AF-A0A7X3I484-F1
#
_cell.length_a   1.000
_cell.length_b   1.000
_cell.length_c   1.000
_cell.angle_alpha   90.00
_cell.angle_beta   90.00
_cell.angle_gamma   90.00
#
_symmetry.space_group_name_H-M   'P 1'
#
loop_
_entity.id
_entity.type
_entity.pdbx_description
1 polymer ?
#
loop_
_entity_poly.entity_id
_entity_poly.type
_entity_poly.pdbx_seq_one_letter_code
_entity_poly.pdbx_strand_id
1 'polypeptide(L)' 'MPAIAASVRSATMGRPALHMTPTQVRLPKVVRDRITDLVGKKGMAAFIREAIEEKLAATEAQAPRKPSSPPNRTTPKTD' A
#
# COMPACT_ATOMS: atom_id res chain seq x y z
N MET A 1 -23.97 -11.34 19.82
CA MET A 1 -23.11 -10.15 19.68
C MET A 1 -22.80 -9.63 21.08
N PRO A 2 -21.53 -9.64 21.48
CA PRO A 2 -20.93 -8.40 21.99
C PRO A 2 -19.56 -8.12 21.35
N ALA A 3 -19.30 -6.84 21.10
CA ALA A 3 -18.11 -6.31 20.46
C ALA A 3 -16.86 -6.50 21.33
N ILE A 4 -15.84 -7.12 20.75
CA ILE A 4 -14.53 -7.32 21.38
C ILE A 4 -13.57 -6.19 21.02
N ALA A 5 -13.13 -5.53 22.10
CA ALA A 5 -11.80 -4.97 22.34
C ALA A 5 -11.33 -3.78 21.51
N ALA A 6 -11.37 -2.61 22.17
CA ALA A 6 -10.41 -1.54 21.98
C ALA A 6 -8.97 -2.06 22.06
N SER A 7 -8.13 -1.71 21.09
CA SER A 7 -6.68 -1.90 21.17
C SER A 7 -5.95 -0.60 20.87
N VAL A 8 -5.71 0.13 21.96
CA VAL A 8 -4.53 0.96 22.28
C VAL A 8 -4.03 1.93 21.19
N ARG A 9 -4.39 3.21 21.36
CA ARG A 9 -3.60 4.35 20.87
C ARG A 9 -2.33 4.46 21.72
N SER A 10 -1.25 3.83 21.29
CA SER A 10 0.07 4.07 21.88
C SER A 10 0.63 5.39 21.36
N ALA A 11 0.43 6.45 22.14
CA ALA A 11 1.15 7.71 21.99
C ALA A 11 2.66 7.43 22.10
N THR A 12 3.35 7.38 20.96
CA THR A 12 4.81 7.28 20.91
C THR A 12 5.36 8.69 20.89
N MET A 13 5.91 9.15 22.02
CA MET A 13 6.64 10.41 22.08
C MET A 13 7.80 10.40 21.07
N GLY A 14 7.86 11.41 20.20
CA GLY A 14 9.11 11.81 19.52
C GLY A 14 9.35 11.36 18.07
N ARG A 15 8.39 10.75 17.36
CA ARG A 15 8.48 10.66 15.89
C ARG A 15 7.35 11.47 15.26
N PRO A 16 7.65 12.56 14.51
CA PRO A 16 6.61 13.23 13.74
C PRO A 16 5.89 12.18 12.90
N ALA A 17 4.57 12.19 12.98
CA ALA A 17 3.74 11.23 12.28
C ALA A 17 4.01 11.39 10.79
N LEU A 18 4.68 10.42 10.18
CA LEU A 18 4.63 10.27 8.74
C LEU A 18 3.18 9.93 8.42
N HIS A 19 2.50 10.75 7.62
CA HIS A 19 1.15 10.47 7.09
C HIS A 19 1.17 9.30 6.09
N MET A 20 1.95 8.25 6.36
CA MET A 20 2.16 7.08 5.54
C MET A 20 1.74 5.85 6.33
N THR A 21 0.90 5.02 5.74
CA THR A 21 0.48 3.75 6.34
C THR A 21 1.60 2.71 6.18
N PRO A 22 2.09 2.07 7.24
CA PRO A 22 3.12 1.04 7.13
C PRO A 22 2.58 -0.16 6.35
N THR A 23 3.31 -0.55 5.31
CA THR A 23 2.95 -1.69 4.45
C THR A 23 4.05 -2.75 4.53
N GLN A 24 3.67 -4.00 4.83
CA GLN A 24 4.60 -5.14 4.83
C GLN A 24 4.57 -5.82 3.47
N VAL A 25 5.72 -5.89 2.80
CA VAL A 25 5.87 -6.52 1.48
C VAL A 25 6.90 -7.64 1.56
N ARG A 26 6.58 -8.79 0.97
CA ARG A 26 7.51 -9.92 0.84
C ARG A 26 8.29 -9.78 -0.46
N LEU A 27 9.62 -9.78 -0.34
CA LEU A 27 10.55 -9.69 -1.46
C LEU A 27 11.54 -10.86 -1.37
N PRO A 28 11.99 -11.41 -2.51
CA PRO A 28 13.08 -12.37 -2.53
C PRO A 28 14.35 -11.78 -1.90
N LYS A 29 15.11 -12.60 -1.17
CA LYS A 29 16.34 -12.16 -0.48
C LYS A 29 17.32 -11.48 -1.44
N VAL A 30 17.53 -12.07 -2.62
CA VAL A 30 18.42 -11.54 -3.67
C VAL A 30 18.04 -10.13 -4.12
N VAL A 31 16.74 -9.79 -4.13
CA VAL A 31 16.28 -8.45 -4.50
C VAL A 31 16.52 -7.47 -3.36
N ARG A 32 16.22 -7.88 -2.13
CA ARG A 32 16.47 -7.06 -0.93
C ARG A 32 17.94 -6.73 -0.76
N ASP A 33 18.83 -7.70 -0.97
CA ASP A 33 20.27 -7.50 -0.85
C ASP A 33 20.75 -6.48 -1.90
N ARG A 34 20.33 -6.64 -3.16
CA ARG A 34 20.63 -5.66 -4.24
C ARG A 34 20.17 -4.23 -3.91
N ILE A 35 18.96 -4.06 -3.37
CA ILE A 35 18.48 -2.71 -2.99
C ILE A 35 19.31 -2.16 -1.82
N THR A 36 19.69 -3.01 -0.87
CA THR A 36 20.51 -2.60 0.27
C THR A 36 21.91 -2.17 -0.16
N ASP A 37 22.50 -2.84 -1.16
CA ASP A 37 23.81 -2.49 -1.71
C ASP A 37 23.77 -1.17 -2.49
N LEU A 38 22.68 -0.89 -3.20
CA LEU A 38 22.52 0.34 -3.99
C LEU A 38 22.25 1.58 -3.14
N VAL A 39 21.36 1.48 -2.15
CA VAL A 39 20.81 2.66 -1.43
C VAL A 39 21.22 2.69 0.04
N GLY A 40 21.91 1.65 0.50
CA GLY A 40 22.32 1.49 1.89
C GLY A 40 21.17 1.12 2.83
N LYS A 41 21.54 0.92 4.10
CA LYS A 41 20.63 0.40 5.16
C LYS A 41 19.44 1.32 5.47
N LYS A 42 19.54 2.63 5.23
CA LYS A 42 18.48 3.61 5.52
C LYS A 42 17.65 4.00 4.30
N GLY A 43 18.08 3.63 3.09
CA GLY A 43 17.45 4.04 1.83
C GLY A 43 16.35 3.11 1.30
N MET A 44 16.25 1.89 1.83
CA MET A 44 15.30 0.86 1.36
C MET A 44 13.85 1.38 1.23
N ALA A 45 13.34 2.05 2.25
CA ALA A 45 11.95 2.51 2.26
C ALA A 45 11.70 3.66 1.25
N ALA A 46 12.69 4.53 1.05
CA ALA A 46 12.58 5.61 0.07
C ALA A 46 12.60 5.03 -1.36
N PHE A 47 13.53 4.13 -1.62
CA PHE A 47 13.66 3.45 -2.90
C PHE A 47 12.40 2.69 -3.31
N ILE A 48 11.82 1.92 -2.38
CA ILE A 48 10.59 1.18 -2.66
C ILE A 48 9.42 2.13 -2.98
N ARG A 49 9.29 3.25 -2.27
CA ARG A 49 8.22 4.23 -2.55
C ARG A 49 8.37 4.85 -3.93
N GLU A 50 9.55 5.36 -4.24
CA GLU A 50 9.85 6.00 -5.52
C GLU A 50 9.64 5.04 -6.70
N ALA A 51 10.14 3.81 -6.60
CA ALA A 51 9.96 2.81 -7.64
C ALA A 51 8.47 2.44 -7.85
N ILE A 52 7.65 2.46 -6.79
CA ILE A 52 6.21 2.23 -6.89
C ILE A 52 5.51 3.43 -7.54
N GLU A 53 5.85 4.66 -7.14
CA GLU A 53 5.28 5.90 -7.69
C GLU A 53 5.56 6.01 -9.20
N GLU A 54 6.79 5.73 -9.63
CA GLU A 54 7.17 5.72 -11.05
C GLU A 54 6.38 4.64 -11.83
N LYS A 55 6.26 3.43 -11.28
CA LYS A 55 5.51 2.34 -11.93
C LYS A 55 4.00 2.61 -11.96
N LEU A 56 3.45 3.23 -10.93
CA LEU A 56 2.05 3.64 -10.91
C LEU A 56 1.77 4.70 -11.96
N ALA A 57 2.58 5.77 -12.00
CA ALA A 57 2.43 6.84 -12.99
C ALA A 57 2.51 6.31 -14.43
N ALA A 58 3.46 5.41 -14.71
CA ALA A 58 3.57 4.77 -16.02
C ALA A 58 2.35 3.88 -16.35
N THR A 59 1.85 3.12 -15.37
CA THR A 59 0.69 2.23 -15.57
C THR A 59 -0.59 3.03 -15.74
N GLU A 60 -0.78 4.11 -15.00
CA GLU A 60 -1.94 5.00 -15.11
C GLU A 60 -1.95 5.77 -16.44
N ALA A 61 -0.78 6.17 -16.95
CA ALA A 61 -0.65 6.76 -18.27
C ALA A 61 -0.99 5.77 -19.40
N GLN A 62 -0.76 4.47 -19.19
CA GLN A 62 -0.91 3.43 -20.21
C GLN A 62 -2.21 2.64 -20.11
N ALA A 63 -2.88 2.65 -18.96
CA ALA A 63 -4.17 1.99 -18.79
C ALA A 63 -5.31 2.88 -19.28
N PRO A 64 -6.15 2.44 -20.24
CA PRO A 64 -7.46 3.05 -20.41
C PRO A 64 -8.20 2.83 -19.09
N ARG A 65 -8.59 3.94 -18.44
CA ARG A 65 -9.39 3.99 -17.19
C ARG A 65 -10.24 2.74 -17.07
N LYS A 66 -9.85 1.78 -16.22
CA LYS A 66 -10.77 0.68 -15.88
C LYS A 66 -11.95 1.36 -15.20
N PRO A 67 -13.16 1.36 -15.80
CA PRO A 67 -14.30 1.99 -15.17
C PRO A 67 -14.51 1.28 -13.82
N SER A 68 -14.45 2.04 -12.75
CA SER A 68 -14.76 1.58 -11.42
C SER A 68 -16.20 1.04 -11.41
N SER A 69 -16.31 -0.26 -11.10
CA SER A 69 -17.50 -1.04 -10.78
C SER A 69 -18.58 -1.25 -11.87
N PRO A 70 -18.95 -2.51 -12.19
CA PRO A 70 -20.28 -2.77 -12.70
C PRO A 70 -21.32 -2.40 -11.60
N PRO A 71 -22.41 -1.69 -11.94
CA PRO A 71 -23.48 -1.44 -10.98
C PRO A 71 -24.07 -2.79 -10.57
N ASN A 72 -24.22 -3.01 -9.27
CA ASN A 72 -24.91 -4.16 -8.72
C ASN A 72 -26.36 -4.18 -9.26
N ARG A 73 -26.59 -4.94 -10.34
CA ARG A 73 -27.92 -5.21 -10.90
C ARG A 73 -28.54 -6.33 -10.06
N THR A 74 -29.04 -5.99 -8.88
CA THR A 74 -30.04 -6.83 -8.22
C THR A 74 -31.32 -6.68 -9.04
N THR A 75 -31.69 -7.74 -9.77
CA THR A 75 -32.93 -7.84 -10.53
C THR A 75 -34.15 -7.66 -9.63
N PRO A 76 -35.21 -6.97 -10.06
CA PRO A 76 -36.50 -7.08 -9.39
C PRO A 76 -37.04 -8.48 -9.66
N LYS A 77 -37.28 -9.25 -8.59
CA LYS A 77 -38.06 -10.48 -8.68
C LYS A 77 -39.53 -10.06 -8.67
N THR A 78 -40.13 -10.00 -9.85
CA THR A 78 -41.57 -10.01 -10.05
C THR A 78 -42.01 -11.47 -10.00
N ASP A 79 -42.64 -11.87 -8.90
CA ASP A 79 -43.88 -12.67 -8.78
C ASP A 79 -44.17 -12.90 -7.28
#